data_AF-A0A2A5BM48-F1
#
_entry.id   AF-A0A2A5BM48-F1
#
_cell.length_a   1.000
_cell.length_b   1.000
_cell.length_c   1.000
_cell.angle_alpha   90.00
_cell.angle_beta   90.00
_cell.angle_gamma   90.00
#
_symmetry.space_group_name_H-M   'P 1'
#
loop_
_entity.id
_entity.type
_entity.pdbx_description
1 polymer ?
#
loop_
_entity_poly.entity_id
_entity_poly.type
_entity_poly.pdbx_seq_one_letter_code
_entity_poly.pdbx_strand_id
1 'polypeptide(L)'
;MTETAVEAAPENSKENENESALYSVVDGNYLDANSYTGFKLYRNWCARCHGTYAQGMVGPNLAESLQVISEKEFFDTVGNGKSGSIGSMPAWKKNVKVMEGRDKLYAYLMARSEGAIGEVKPKKQK
;
A
#
# COMPACT_ATOMS: atom_id res chain seq x y z
N MET A 1 7.47 -45.13 -1.52
CA MET A 1 7.60 -43.67 -1.35
C MET A 1 6.17 -43.16 -1.37
N THR A 2 5.64 -42.94 -0.17
CA THR A 2 4.21 -42.74 0.12
C THR A 2 3.72 -41.36 -0.30
N GLU A 3 2.40 -41.31 -0.46
CA GLU A 3 1.59 -40.28 -1.08
C GLU A 3 1.55 -38.92 -0.35
N THR A 4 1.26 -37.89 -1.15
CA THR A 4 0.65 -36.59 -0.86
C THR A 4 -0.06 -36.44 0.50
N ALA A 5 0.25 -35.33 1.19
CA ALA A 5 -0.75 -34.53 1.89
C ALA A 5 -0.31 -33.05 1.87
N VAL A 6 -1.09 -32.22 1.18
CA VAL A 6 -1.08 -30.76 1.29
C VAL A 6 -2.03 -30.43 2.43
N GLU A 7 -1.51 -29.91 3.53
CA GLU A 7 -2.33 -29.42 4.64
C GLU A 7 -2.52 -27.90 4.52
N ALA A 8 -3.80 -27.55 4.60
CA ALA A 8 -4.36 -26.25 4.32
C ALA A 8 -4.02 -25.21 5.39
N ALA A 9 -4.01 -23.95 4.95
CA ALA A 9 -3.98 -22.77 5.79
C ALA A 9 -5.18 -22.72 6.75
N PRO A 10 -5.01 -22.23 7.98
CA PRO A 10 -6.12 -21.63 8.71
C PRO A 10 -6.24 -20.16 8.29
N GLU A 11 -7.24 -19.89 7.45
CA GLU A 11 -7.84 -18.57 7.29
C GLU A 11 -8.44 -18.17 8.64
N ASN A 12 -7.76 -17.29 9.39
CA ASN A 12 -8.38 -16.72 10.59
C ASN A 12 -9.10 -15.43 10.23
N SER A 13 -10.42 -15.55 10.25
CA SER A 13 -11.38 -14.47 10.05
C SER A 13 -11.36 -13.50 11.22
N LYS A 14 -11.44 -12.21 10.86
CA LYS A 14 -11.94 -11.03 11.59
C LYS A 14 -12.39 -11.25 13.04
N GLU A 15 -11.93 -10.37 13.94
CA GLU A 15 -12.79 -9.50 14.78
C GLU A 15 -11.97 -8.68 15.80
N ASN A 16 -12.04 -7.34 15.71
CA ASN A 16 -12.29 -6.47 16.86
C ASN A 16 -12.74 -5.05 16.42
N GLU A 17 -13.97 -4.71 16.76
CA GLU A 17 -14.60 -3.40 16.56
C GLU A 17 -14.08 -2.38 17.60
N ASN A 18 -13.10 -1.57 17.20
CA ASN A 18 -13.05 -0.11 17.41
C ASN A 18 -11.99 0.58 16.53
N GLU A 19 -11.53 -0.09 15.47
CA GLU A 19 -10.58 0.42 14.51
C GLU A 19 -11.38 0.84 13.27
N SER A 20 -11.50 2.14 13.02
CA SER A 20 -12.04 2.61 11.74
C SER A 20 -11.25 1.93 10.62
N ALA A 21 -11.90 1.08 9.81
CA ALA A 21 -11.25 0.30 8.77
C ALA A 21 -10.26 1.17 8.00
N LEU A 22 -8.99 0.74 7.95
CA LEU A 22 -7.90 1.51 7.34
C LEU A 22 -8.25 1.94 5.91
N TYR A 23 -8.90 1.05 5.17
CA TYR A 23 -9.42 1.29 3.84
C TYR A 23 -10.72 0.48 3.61
N SER A 24 -11.48 0.85 2.57
CA SER A 24 -12.58 0.06 2.03
C SER A 24 -12.49 -0.01 0.51
N VAL A 25 -12.69 -1.21 -0.04
CA VAL A 25 -12.81 -1.46 -1.48
C VAL A 25 -14.11 -2.17 -1.80
N VAL A 26 -14.86 -1.63 -2.76
CA VAL A 26 -16.11 -2.22 -3.28
C VAL A 26 -15.88 -2.60 -4.75
N ASP A 27 -16.45 -3.72 -5.18
CA ASP A 27 -16.35 -4.29 -6.53
C ASP A 27 -14.92 -4.36 -7.09
N GLY A 28 -13.93 -4.52 -6.21
CA GLY A 28 -12.51 -4.59 -6.57
C GLY A 28 -11.94 -3.33 -7.23
N ASN A 29 -12.65 -2.19 -7.23
CA ASN A 29 -12.21 -0.97 -7.91
C ASN A 29 -12.69 0.35 -7.30
N TYR A 30 -13.59 0.33 -6.31
CA TYR A 30 -14.12 1.53 -5.68
C TYR A 30 -13.52 1.72 -4.29
N LEU A 31 -12.61 2.69 -4.17
CA LEU A 31 -11.97 3.08 -2.92
C LEU A 31 -12.83 4.08 -2.14
N ASP A 32 -12.80 3.99 -0.82
CA ASP A 32 -13.31 5.05 0.06
C ASP A 32 -12.59 6.40 -0.20
N ALA A 33 -13.11 7.48 0.39
CA ALA A 33 -12.59 8.83 0.16
C ALA A 33 -11.13 9.03 0.59
N ASN A 34 -10.69 8.39 1.67
CA ASN A 34 -9.33 8.50 2.18
C ASN A 34 -8.37 7.72 1.29
N SER A 35 -8.66 6.45 1.01
CA SER A 35 -7.85 5.60 0.14
C SER A 35 -7.79 6.13 -1.28
N TYR A 36 -8.88 6.69 -1.81
CA TYR A 36 -8.87 7.36 -3.11
C TYR A 36 -7.99 8.62 -3.12
N THR A 37 -7.97 9.37 -2.02
CA THR A 37 -7.05 10.51 -1.86
C THR A 37 -5.59 10.02 -1.76
N GLY A 38 -5.35 8.91 -1.07
CA GLY A 38 -4.09 8.18 -1.06
C GLY A 38 -3.59 7.83 -2.44
N PHE A 39 -4.43 7.21 -3.26
CA PHE A 39 -4.12 6.91 -4.67
C PHE A 39 -3.69 8.16 -5.45
N LYS A 40 -4.43 9.28 -5.33
CA LYS A 40 -4.07 10.53 -6.02
C LYS A 40 -2.72 11.07 -5.55
N LEU A 41 -2.44 11.00 -4.26
CA LEU A 41 -1.17 11.44 -3.70
C LEU A 41 -0.02 10.55 -4.17
N TYR A 42 -0.23 9.23 -4.17
CA TYR A 42 0.69 8.23 -4.68
C TYR A 42 1.03 8.47 -6.16
N ARG A 43 -0.01 8.71 -6.97
CA ARG A 43 0.10 9.04 -8.39
C ARG A 43 0.97 10.25 -8.68
N ASN A 44 0.94 11.25 -7.80
CA ASN A 44 1.66 12.50 -7.99
C ASN A 44 3.13 12.40 -7.57
N TRP A 45 3.45 11.66 -6.50
CA TRP A 45 4.77 11.73 -5.89
C TRP A 45 5.58 10.43 -5.95
N CYS A 46 4.92 9.27 -5.99
CA CYS A 46 5.57 7.97 -5.77
C CYS A 46 5.62 7.13 -7.06
N ALA A 47 4.56 7.24 -7.87
CA ALA A 47 4.33 6.32 -8.98
C ALA A 47 5.36 6.40 -10.12
N ARG A 48 6.15 7.47 -10.19
CA ARG A 48 7.25 7.60 -11.16
C ARG A 48 8.31 6.51 -10.95
N CYS A 49 8.53 6.08 -9.71
CA CYS A 49 9.54 5.07 -9.38
C CYS A 49 8.91 3.72 -9.06
N HIS A 50 7.76 3.71 -8.38
CA HIS A 50 7.12 2.49 -7.88
C HIS A 50 6.02 1.94 -8.81
N GLY A 51 5.91 2.45 -10.05
CA GLY A 51 4.90 2.02 -11.01
C GLY A 51 3.54 2.69 -10.81
N THR A 52 2.65 2.58 -11.80
CA THR A 52 1.39 3.35 -11.82
C THR A 52 0.46 3.02 -10.66
N TYR A 53 0.47 1.77 -10.20
CA TYR A 53 -0.39 1.18 -9.18
C TYR A 53 0.43 0.44 -8.10
N ALA A 54 1.67 0.89 -7.87
CA ALA A 54 2.56 0.39 -6.83
C ALA A 54 3.19 -1.00 -7.09
N GLN A 55 3.12 -1.49 -8.32
CA GLN A 55 3.65 -2.79 -8.75
C GLN A 55 5.19 -2.82 -8.93
N GLY A 56 5.87 -1.71 -8.71
CA GLY A 56 7.32 -1.60 -8.89
C GLY A 56 7.72 -1.21 -10.32
N MET A 57 8.90 -0.59 -10.44
CA MET A 57 9.55 -0.26 -11.70
C MET A 57 11.04 -0.01 -11.44
N VAL A 58 11.40 1.25 -11.16
CA VAL A 58 12.75 1.64 -10.75
C VAL A 58 12.93 1.36 -9.25
N GLY A 59 11.88 1.66 -8.48
CA GLY A 59 11.77 1.26 -7.08
C GLY A 59 11.04 -0.08 -6.93
N PRO A 60 11.08 -0.68 -5.73
CA PRO A 60 10.46 -1.98 -5.45
C PRO A 60 8.94 -1.93 -5.60
N ASN A 61 8.35 -3.13 -5.77
CA ASN A 61 6.92 -3.34 -5.67
C ASN A 61 6.47 -3.05 -4.23
N LEU A 62 5.68 -1.99 -4.05
CA LEU A 62 5.22 -1.59 -2.72
C LEU A 62 4.08 -2.46 -2.22
N ALA A 63 3.30 -3.08 -3.11
CA ALA A 63 2.28 -4.04 -2.71
C ALA A 63 2.93 -5.28 -2.06
N GLU A 64 4.08 -5.72 -2.56
CA GLU A 64 4.85 -6.80 -1.91
C GLU A 64 5.63 -6.29 -0.69
N SER A 65 6.23 -5.11 -0.77
CA SER A 65 7.06 -4.57 0.32
C SER A 65 6.26 -4.37 1.62
N LEU A 66 4.99 -3.97 1.52
CA LEU A 66 4.12 -3.74 2.68
C LEU A 66 3.66 -5.02 3.38
N GLN A 67 3.91 -6.19 2.80
CA GLN A 67 3.69 -7.47 3.48
C GLN A 67 4.83 -7.79 4.47
N VAL A 68 5.99 -7.14 4.33
CA VAL A 68 7.20 -7.46 5.10
C VAL A 68 7.71 -6.31 5.98
N ILE A 69 7.25 -5.08 5.74
CA ILE A 69 7.62 -3.91 6.56
C ILE A 69 6.44 -3.49 7.43
N SER A 70 6.74 -2.99 8.63
CA SER A 70 5.75 -2.39 9.51
C SER A 70 5.29 -1.01 9.02
N GLU A 71 4.12 -0.57 9.51
CA GLU A 71 3.62 0.80 9.31
C GLU A 71 4.64 1.86 9.74
N LYS A 72 5.31 1.64 10.87
CA LYS A 72 6.34 2.55 11.38
C LYS A 72 7.51 2.66 10.39
N GLU A 73 7.98 1.54 9.87
CA GLU A 73 9.05 1.53 8.87
C GLU A 73 8.63 2.20 7.56
N PHE A 74 7.38 2.03 7.15
CA PHE A 74 6.82 2.75 6.01
C PHE A 74 6.89 4.26 6.23
N PHE A 75 6.39 4.77 7.36
CA PHE A 75 6.41 6.20 7.65
C PHE A 75 7.82 6.77 7.81
N ASP A 76 8.70 6.03 8.47
CA ASP A 76 10.09 6.43 8.62
C ASP A 76 10.79 6.51 7.25
N THR A 77 10.54 5.54 6.36
CA THR A 77 11.07 5.51 4.99
C THR A 77 10.51 6.65 4.14
N VAL A 78 9.20 6.93 4.22
CA VAL A 78 8.59 8.06 3.49
C VAL A 78 9.15 9.40 3.99
N GLY A 79 9.25 9.59 5.30
CA GLY A 79 9.74 10.83 5.89
C GLY A 79 11.22 11.08 5.60
N ASN A 80 12.06 10.07 5.81
CA ASN A 80 13.52 10.21 5.79
C ASN A 80 14.18 9.77 4.47
N GLY A 81 13.43 9.13 3.57
CA GLY A 81 13.99 8.50 2.38
C GLY A 81 14.76 7.23 2.72
N LYS A 82 15.30 6.57 1.70
CA LYS A 82 16.11 5.36 1.84
C LYS A 82 17.08 5.24 0.68
N SER A 83 18.36 5.05 0.98
CA SER A 83 19.37 4.70 -0.02
C SER A 83 19.73 3.24 0.11
N GLY A 84 19.86 2.55 -1.02
CA GLY A 84 20.26 1.15 -1.08
C GLY A 84 20.91 0.80 -2.41
N SER A 85 21.17 -0.48 -2.61
CA SER A 85 21.79 -1.02 -3.83
C SER A 85 20.98 -0.75 -5.10
N ILE A 86 19.65 -0.67 -4.98
CA ILE A 86 18.71 -0.42 -6.09
C ILE A 86 18.52 1.07 -6.41
N GLY A 87 19.06 1.99 -5.59
CA GLY A 87 18.95 3.42 -5.77
C GLY A 87 18.59 4.17 -4.49
N SER A 88 18.25 5.46 -4.66
CA SER A 88 17.92 6.36 -3.55
C SER A 88 16.50 6.90 -3.67
N MET A 89 15.66 6.55 -2.70
CA MET A 89 14.36 7.17 -2.47
C MET A 89 14.56 8.51 -1.74
N PRO A 90 14.05 9.63 -2.28
CA PRO A 90 14.18 10.94 -1.63
C PRO A 90 13.36 11.00 -0.34
N ALA A 91 13.79 11.87 0.58
CA ALA A 91 13.07 12.17 1.80
C ALA A 91 11.88 13.11 1.54
N TRP A 92 10.68 12.77 2.03
CA TRP A 92 9.48 13.57 1.83
C TRP A 92 9.11 14.48 3.01
N LYS A 93 9.89 14.49 4.09
CA LYS A 93 9.62 15.33 5.28
C LYS A 93 9.38 16.83 5.02
N LYS A 94 9.92 17.37 3.92
CA LYS A 94 9.71 18.79 3.53
C LYS A 94 8.46 19.01 2.67
N ASN A 95 7.83 17.95 2.19
CA ASN A 95 6.62 18.03 1.36
C ASN A 95 5.38 17.89 2.25
N VAL A 96 4.78 19.02 2.59
CA VAL A 96 3.60 19.11 3.47
C VAL A 96 2.47 18.20 2.98
N LYS A 97 2.18 18.18 1.67
CA LYS A 97 1.09 17.36 1.10
C LYS A 97 1.33 15.86 1.29
N VAL A 98 2.58 15.41 1.17
CA VAL A 98 2.92 14.00 1.42
C VAL A 98 2.84 13.68 2.90
N MET A 99 3.37 14.56 3.75
CA MET A 99 3.42 14.31 5.20
C MET A 99 2.03 14.36 5.85
N GLU A 100 1.15 15.26 5.45
CA GLU A 100 -0.25 15.30 5.95
C GLU A 100 -1.12 14.18 5.35
N GLY A 101 -0.74 13.64 4.20
CA GLY A 101 -1.49 12.60 3.49
C GLY A 101 -0.91 11.20 3.62
N ARG A 102 0.09 11.00 4.48
CA ARG A 102 0.83 9.74 4.59
C ARG A 102 -0.03 8.58 5.08
N ASP A 103 -0.98 8.82 5.98
CA ASP A 103 -1.89 7.77 6.44
C ASP A 103 -2.83 7.32 5.31
N LYS A 104 -3.24 8.27 4.46
CA LYS A 104 -4.03 7.99 3.25
C LYS A 104 -3.21 7.23 2.21
N LEU A 105 -1.92 7.56 2.05
CA LEU A 105 -0.99 6.79 1.22
C LEU A 105 -0.90 5.35 1.71
N TYR A 106 -0.70 5.17 3.02
CA TYR A 106 -0.62 3.87 3.66
C TYR A 106 -1.90 3.06 3.41
N ALA A 107 -3.07 3.65 3.64
CA ALA A 107 -4.37 3.01 3.38
C ALA A 107 -4.51 2.48 1.93
N TYR A 108 -4.19 3.31 0.93
CA TYR A 108 -4.23 2.88 -0.47
C TYR A 108 -3.24 1.74 -0.76
N LEU A 109 -2.02 1.84 -0.25
CA LEU A 109 -0.99 0.85 -0.53
C LEU A 109 -1.23 -0.46 0.22
N MET A 110 -1.84 -0.42 1.41
CA MET A 110 -2.31 -1.62 2.11
C MET A 110 -3.43 -2.31 1.34
N ALA A 111 -4.39 -1.55 0.77
CA ALA A 111 -5.40 -2.13 -0.12
C ALA A 111 -4.79 -2.83 -1.34
N ARG A 112 -3.65 -2.34 -1.86
CA ARG A 112 -2.88 -3.01 -2.91
C ARG A 112 -2.13 -4.24 -2.40
N SER A 113 -1.52 -4.13 -1.22
CA SER A 113 -0.72 -5.18 -0.56
C SER A 113 -1.55 -6.42 -0.22
N GLU A 114 -2.77 -6.19 0.28
CA GLU A 114 -3.72 -7.24 0.67
C GLU A 114 -4.55 -7.76 -0.52
N GLY A 115 -4.30 -7.25 -1.73
CA GLY A 115 -5.01 -7.67 -2.94
C GLY A 115 -6.46 -7.21 -3.04
N ALA A 116 -6.94 -6.37 -2.12
CA ALA A 116 -8.30 -5.83 -2.13
C ALA A 116 -8.61 -4.97 -3.37
N ILE A 117 -7.58 -4.33 -3.93
CA ILE A 117 -7.64 -3.70 -5.26
C ILE A 117 -6.43 -4.14 -6.10
N GLY A 118 -6.66 -4.44 -7.38
CA GLY A 118 -5.61 -4.84 -8.33
C GLY A 118 -4.84 -3.65 -8.94
N GLU A 119 -4.10 -3.92 -10.02
CA GLU A 119 -3.41 -2.90 -10.84
C GLU A 119 -4.37 -2.17 -11.78
N VAL A 120 -5.41 -1.57 -11.19
CA VAL A 120 -6.49 -0.90 -11.92
C VAL A 120 -6.58 0.55 -11.50
N LYS A 121 -7.15 1.39 -12.37
CA LYS A 121 -7.44 2.79 -12.04
C LYS A 121 -8.65 2.82 -11.09
N PRO A 122 -8.46 3.16 -9.79
CA PRO A 122 -9.55 3.19 -8.85
C PRO A 122 -10.55 4.28 -9.19
N LYS A 123 -11.79 4.03 -8.79
CA LYS A 123 -12.86 5.02 -8.69
C LYS A 123 -13.09 5.33 -7.21
N LYS A 124 -13.66 6.50 -6.93
CA LYS A 124 -14.13 6.82 -5.58
C LYS A 124 -15.53 6.20 -5.41
N GLN A 125 -15.79 5.62 -4.24
CA GLN A 125 -17.15 5.27 -3.81
C GLN A 125 -18.07 6.50 -3.86
N LYS A 126 -19.36 6.26 -4.14
CA LYS A 126 -20.37 7.32 -4.21
C LYS A 126 -20.76 7.80 -2.83
#